data_AF-A0A1A9R984-F1
#
_entry.id   AF-A0A1A9R984-F1
#
_cell.length_a   1.000
_cell.length_b   1.000
_cell.length_c   1.000
_cell.angle_alpha   90.00
_cell.angle_beta   90.00
_cell.angle_gamma   90.00
#
_symmetry.space_group_name_H-M   'P 1'
#
loop_
_entity.id
_entity.type
_entity.pdbx_description
1 polymer ?
#
loop_
_entity_poly.entity_id
_entity_poly.type
_entity_poly.pdbx_seq_one_letter_code
_entity_poly.pdbx_strand_id
1 'polypeptide(L)'
;MEFDVNRFTGASFKRREEDVPVPDLRDWFKGVKEGETPTWRVRGLSGAELASVNEAQARNRNRNAIAEGLLSQKDAKVTDAVRELIGAGDSVPDDLARRIEMLVIGSVEPECSHQLAVKLAEAFPIEFWELTTKITQLTGLGSEPGKPKRSSGSPISKSPSSSAT
;
A
#
# COMPACT_ATOMS: atom_id res chain seq x y z
N MET A 1 -5.12 17.69 30.19
CA MET A 1 -4.01 17.39 29.27
C MET A 1 -4.22 18.24 28.03
N GLU A 2 -3.17 18.84 27.48
CA GLU A 2 -3.25 19.71 26.30
C GLU A 2 -2.47 19.08 25.14
N PHE A 3 -2.99 19.24 23.91
CA PHE A 3 -2.35 18.74 22.70
C PHE A 3 -1.36 19.76 22.15
N ASP A 4 -0.09 19.38 22.00
CA ASP A 4 0.96 20.24 21.44
C ASP A 4 0.86 20.34 19.91
N VAL A 5 0.07 21.31 19.45
CA VAL A 5 -0.18 21.57 18.03
C VAL A 5 1.11 21.86 17.25
N ASN A 6 2.04 22.61 17.85
CA ASN A 6 3.28 23.02 17.18
C ASN A 6 4.20 21.83 16.97
N ARG A 7 4.34 20.98 17.99
CA ARG A 7 5.15 19.75 17.88
C ARG A 7 4.55 18.78 16.87
N PHE A 8 3.23 18.62 16.85
CA PHE A 8 2.58 17.70 15.91
C PHE A 8 2.71 18.16 14.46
N THR A 9 2.39 19.43 14.18
CA THR A 9 2.45 19.97 12.81
C THR A 9 3.87 20.11 12.28
N GLY A 10 4.86 20.30 13.16
CA GLY A 10 6.29 20.32 12.81
C GLY A 10 6.93 18.94 12.64
N ALA A 11 6.25 17.86 13.00
CA ALA A 11 6.80 16.51 12.89
C ALA A 11 6.71 15.98 11.45
N SER A 12 7.76 15.28 11.01
CA SER A 12 7.68 14.45 9.81
C SER A 12 7.08 13.11 10.18
N PHE A 13 6.14 12.63 9.39
CA PHE A 13 5.53 11.31 9.58
C PHE A 13 5.88 10.40 8.42
N LYS A 14 6.20 9.15 8.74
CA LYS A 14 6.40 8.07 7.77
C LYS A 14 5.33 7.02 7.96
N ARG A 15 4.83 6.48 6.84
CA ARG A 15 3.90 5.37 6.87
C ARG A 15 4.62 4.16 7.46
N ARG A 16 3.93 3.42 8.30
CA ARG A 16 4.43 2.15 8.83
C ARG A 16 4.47 1.14 7.68
N GLU A 17 5.51 0.33 7.67
CA GLU A 17 5.71 -0.77 6.73
C GLU A 17 5.94 -2.06 7.51
N GLU A 18 5.46 -3.18 6.99
CA GLU A 18 5.66 -4.51 7.59
C GLU A 18 5.85 -5.56 6.50
N ASP A 19 6.77 -6.49 6.74
CA ASP A 19 7.01 -7.67 5.91
C ASP A 19 6.07 -8.80 6.36
N VAL A 20 5.12 -9.19 5.48
CA VAL A 20 4.14 -10.25 5.74
C VAL A 20 4.65 -11.57 5.15
N PRO A 21 4.81 -12.64 5.93
CA PRO A 21 5.18 -13.95 5.40
C PRO A 21 4.11 -14.49 4.43
N VAL A 22 4.54 -14.98 3.26
CA VAL A 22 3.64 -15.52 2.22
C VAL A 22 4.15 -16.89 1.73
N PRO A 23 4.20 -17.92 2.60
CA PRO A 23 4.83 -19.20 2.29
C PRO A 23 4.26 -19.88 1.04
N ASP A 24 2.96 -19.76 0.81
CA ASP A 24 2.27 -20.41 -0.31
C ASP A 24 2.54 -19.72 -1.66
N LEU A 25 3.14 -18.52 -1.64
CA LEU A 25 3.61 -17.83 -2.85
C LEU A 25 5.05 -18.17 -3.23
N ARG A 26 5.75 -19.02 -2.46
CA ARG A 26 7.19 -19.31 -2.61
C ARG A 26 7.63 -19.60 -4.03
N ASP A 27 6.89 -20.40 -4.78
CA ASP A 27 7.25 -20.79 -6.16
C ASP A 27 7.25 -19.61 -7.14
N TRP A 28 6.62 -18.49 -6.77
CA TRP A 28 6.56 -17.27 -7.57
C TRP A 28 7.65 -16.24 -7.22
N PHE A 29 8.38 -16.46 -6.12
CA PHE A 29 9.50 -15.62 -5.72
C PHE A 29 10.81 -16.16 -6.29
N LYS A 30 11.61 -15.27 -6.91
CA LYS A 30 12.94 -15.64 -7.42
C LYS A 30 13.94 -15.67 -6.27
N GLY A 31 14.78 -16.71 -6.23
CA GLY A 31 15.96 -16.75 -5.37
C GLY A 31 15.70 -17.13 -3.91
N VAL A 32 14.49 -17.60 -3.57
CA VAL A 32 14.18 -18.10 -2.23
C VAL A 32 14.98 -19.38 -1.97
N LYS A 33 15.78 -19.41 -0.90
CA LYS A 33 16.58 -20.59 -0.54
C LYS A 33 15.75 -21.64 0.19
N GLU A 34 16.24 -22.87 0.23
CA GLU A 34 15.64 -23.94 1.03
C GLU A 34 15.53 -23.51 2.50
N GLY A 35 14.34 -23.64 3.09
CA GLY A 35 14.04 -23.22 4.46
C GLY A 35 13.75 -21.73 4.67
N GLU A 36 13.79 -20.88 3.63
CA GLU A 36 13.46 -19.45 3.74
C GLU A 36 11.98 -19.18 3.42
N THR A 37 11.30 -18.38 4.25
CA THR A 37 9.91 -17.97 3.96
C THR A 37 9.92 -16.63 3.22
N PRO A 38 9.38 -16.55 1.99
CA PRO A 38 9.27 -15.27 1.29
C PRO A 38 8.35 -14.32 2.06
N THR A 39 8.62 -13.03 1.95
CA THR A 39 7.82 -11.97 2.57
C THR A 39 7.34 -10.97 1.53
N TRP A 40 6.17 -10.40 1.77
CA TRP A 40 5.57 -9.34 0.99
C TRP A 40 5.50 -8.07 1.84
N ARG A 41 6.14 -6.99 1.41
CA ARG A 41 6.15 -5.73 2.16
C ARG A 41 4.92 -4.91 1.83
N VAL A 42 4.21 -4.49 2.86
CA VAL A 42 3.03 -3.62 2.76
C VAL A 42 3.16 -2.41 3.67
N ARG A 43 2.36 -1.37 3.42
CA ARG A 43 2.32 -0.14 4.21
C ARG A 43 0.92 0.29 4.59
N GLY A 44 0.84 1.13 5.63
CA GLY A 44 -0.39 1.88 5.93
C GLY A 44 -0.74 2.90 4.85
N LEU A 45 -2.02 3.25 4.77
CA LEU A 45 -2.56 4.26 3.85
C LEU A 45 -2.65 5.64 4.51
N SER A 46 -2.52 6.69 3.71
CA SER A 46 -2.90 8.05 4.10
C SER A 46 -4.43 8.23 4.07
N GLY A 47 -4.93 9.32 4.66
CA GLY A 47 -6.36 9.65 4.58
C GLY A 47 -6.88 9.81 3.15
N ALA A 48 -6.07 10.41 2.26
CA ALA A 48 -6.44 10.56 0.85
C ALA A 48 -6.47 9.22 0.10
N GLU A 49 -5.52 8.33 0.40
CA GLU A 49 -5.49 6.98 -0.17
C GLU A 49 -6.66 6.14 0.33
N LEU A 50 -6.98 6.21 1.63
CA LEU A 50 -8.13 5.54 2.21
C LEU A 50 -9.45 6.04 1.60
N ALA A 51 -9.56 7.36 1.37
CA ALA A 51 -10.71 7.93 0.67
C ALA A 51 -10.80 7.39 -0.77
N SER A 52 -9.68 7.30 -1.50
CA SER A 52 -9.64 6.74 -2.86
C SER A 52 -10.08 5.27 -2.91
N VAL A 53 -9.66 4.47 -1.92
CA VAL A 53 -10.10 3.07 -1.73
C VAL A 53 -11.62 2.99 -1.50
N ASN A 54 -12.18 3.88 -0.68
CA ASN A 54 -13.62 3.95 -0.42
C ASN A 54 -14.40 4.46 -1.65
N GLU A 55 -13.82 5.36 -2.45
CA GLU A 55 -14.42 5.77 -3.71
C GLU A 55 -14.38 4.67 -4.76
N ALA A 56 -13.37 3.79 -4.78
CA ALA A 56 -13.35 2.63 -5.67
C ALA A 56 -14.56 1.72 -5.42
N GLN A 57 -14.96 1.55 -4.16
CA GLN A 57 -16.20 0.88 -3.78
C GLN A 57 -17.44 1.60 -4.38
N ALA A 58 -17.51 2.93 -4.29
CA ALA A 58 -18.63 3.70 -4.84
C ALA A 58 -18.66 3.72 -6.39
N ARG A 59 -17.49 3.75 -7.04
CA ARG A 59 -17.36 3.69 -8.51
C ARG A 59 -17.80 2.34 -9.07
N ASN A 60 -17.49 1.26 -8.36
CA ASN A 60 -17.93 -0.09 -8.69
C ASN A 60 -19.46 -0.24 -8.68
N ARG A 61 -20.17 0.51 -7.82
CA ARG A 61 -21.65 0.57 -7.83
C ARG A 61 -22.24 1.33 -9.01
N ASN A 62 -21.49 2.28 -9.58
CA ASN A 62 -22.01 3.20 -10.59
C ASN A 62 -21.59 2.85 -12.02
N ARG A 63 -20.50 2.10 -12.23
CA ARG A 63 -20.05 1.61 -13.54
C ARG A 63 -19.29 0.30 -13.38
N ASN A 64 -19.30 -0.51 -14.43
CA ASN A 64 -18.37 -1.61 -14.72
C ASN A 64 -16.88 -1.18 -14.67
N ALA A 65 -16.47 -0.08 -14.03
CA ALA A 65 -15.18 0.59 -14.19
C ALA A 65 -13.96 -0.25 -13.75
N ILE A 66 -14.11 -1.15 -12.77
CA ILE A 66 -13.04 -2.09 -12.41
C ILE A 66 -12.91 -3.13 -13.53
N ALA A 67 -14.03 -3.68 -14.01
CA ALA A 67 -14.03 -4.53 -15.18
C ALA A 67 -13.51 -3.78 -16.42
N GLU A 68 -14.02 -2.61 -16.79
CA GLU A 68 -13.57 -1.78 -17.92
C GLU A 68 -12.08 -1.40 -17.83
N GLY A 69 -11.56 -1.09 -16.64
CA GLY A 69 -10.12 -0.82 -16.44
C GLY A 69 -9.26 -2.06 -16.69
N LEU A 70 -9.73 -3.23 -16.26
CA LEU A 70 -9.07 -4.53 -16.46
C LEU A 70 -9.25 -5.08 -17.89
N LEU A 71 -10.40 -4.81 -18.52
CA LEU A 71 -10.78 -5.14 -19.90
C LEU A 71 -10.09 -4.23 -20.92
N SER A 72 -9.71 -3.01 -20.53
CA SER A 72 -9.02 -2.05 -21.39
C SER A 72 -7.56 -2.41 -21.62
N GLN A 73 -6.96 -3.22 -20.74
CA GLN A 73 -5.74 -3.94 -21.03
C GLN A 73 -6.12 -5.18 -21.84
N LYS A 74 -5.60 -5.31 -23.07
CA LYS A 74 -6.00 -6.31 -24.09
C LYS A 74 -5.62 -7.77 -23.74
N ASP A 75 -5.74 -8.17 -22.49
CA ASP A 75 -5.35 -9.48 -22.01
C ASP A 75 -6.61 -10.31 -21.69
N ALA A 76 -7.01 -11.15 -22.65
CA ALA A 76 -8.26 -11.92 -22.58
C ALA A 76 -8.36 -12.79 -21.31
N LYS A 77 -7.22 -13.25 -20.78
CA LYS A 77 -7.18 -14.04 -19.53
C LYS A 77 -7.57 -13.24 -18.29
N VAL A 78 -7.29 -11.94 -18.27
CA VAL A 78 -7.67 -11.04 -17.16
C VAL A 78 -9.17 -10.78 -17.21
N THR A 79 -9.71 -10.66 -18.42
CA THR A 79 -11.16 -10.51 -18.64
C THR A 79 -11.93 -11.68 -18.06
N ASP A 80 -11.48 -12.91 -18.32
CA ASP A 80 -12.18 -14.12 -17.90
C ASP A 80 -12.07 -14.33 -16.38
N ALA A 81 -10.88 -14.14 -15.79
CA ALA A 81 -10.67 -14.21 -14.35
C ALA A 81 -11.56 -13.21 -13.58
N VAL A 82 -11.69 -11.99 -14.10
CA VAL A 82 -12.55 -10.95 -13.52
C VAL A 82 -14.02 -11.34 -13.63
N ARG A 83 -14.46 -11.87 -14.78
CA ARG A 83 -15.83 -12.38 -14.95
C ARG A 83 -16.12 -13.54 -14.00
N GLU A 84 -15.18 -14.45 -13.82
CA GLU A 84 -15.30 -15.59 -12.92
C GLU A 84 -15.35 -15.15 -11.45
N LEU A 85 -14.53 -14.16 -11.05
CA LEU A 85 -14.56 -13.52 -9.74
C LEU A 85 -15.88 -12.80 -9.43
N ILE A 86 -16.52 -12.22 -10.46
CA ILE A 86 -17.81 -11.53 -10.33
C ILE A 86 -18.98 -12.53 -10.24
N GLY A 87 -18.82 -13.75 -10.75
CA GLY A 87 -19.87 -14.77 -10.74
C GLY A 87 -21.10 -14.38 -11.57
N ALA A 88 -22.30 -14.79 -11.13
CA ALA A 88 -23.57 -14.50 -11.83
C ALA A 88 -24.11 -13.08 -11.62
N GLY A 89 -23.34 -12.18 -10.98
CA GLY A 89 -23.72 -10.80 -10.73
C GLY A 89 -23.18 -9.82 -11.78
N ASP A 90 -23.67 -8.58 -11.76
CA ASP A 90 -23.23 -7.52 -12.68
C ASP A 90 -22.13 -6.61 -12.10
N SER A 91 -21.62 -6.90 -10.89
CA SER A 91 -20.60 -6.07 -10.23
C SER A 91 -19.72 -6.87 -9.26
N VAL A 92 -18.49 -6.41 -9.08
CA VAL A 92 -17.58 -6.97 -8.06
C VAL A 92 -18.19 -6.71 -6.68
N PRO A 93 -18.13 -7.65 -5.71
CA PRO A 93 -18.53 -7.34 -4.35
C PRO A 93 -17.74 -6.15 -3.78
N ASP A 94 -18.43 -5.21 -3.13
CA ASP A 94 -17.85 -3.98 -2.58
C ASP A 94 -16.58 -4.19 -1.76
N ASP A 95 -16.58 -5.23 -0.91
CA ASP A 95 -15.43 -5.56 -0.06
C ASP A 95 -14.21 -5.99 -0.88
N LEU A 96 -14.44 -6.78 -1.94
CA LEU A 96 -13.40 -7.25 -2.83
C LEU A 96 -12.81 -6.10 -3.65
N ALA A 97 -13.66 -5.24 -4.23
CA ALA A 97 -13.23 -4.03 -4.94
C ALA A 97 -12.36 -3.13 -4.07
N ARG A 98 -12.80 -2.87 -2.83
CA ARG A 98 -12.07 -2.09 -1.83
C ARG A 98 -10.72 -2.72 -1.49
N ARG A 99 -10.66 -4.04 -1.31
CA ARG A 99 -9.42 -4.78 -0.98
C ARG A 99 -8.43 -4.81 -2.14
N ILE A 100 -8.90 -4.95 -3.38
CA ILE A 100 -8.04 -4.88 -4.56
C ILE A 100 -7.35 -3.52 -4.61
N GLU A 101 -8.11 -2.42 -4.49
CA GLU A 101 -7.55 -1.07 -4.51
C GLU A 101 -6.58 -0.84 -3.34
N MET A 102 -6.94 -1.37 -2.16
CA MET A 102 -6.09 -1.30 -0.97
C MET A 102 -4.74 -1.99 -1.20
N LEU A 103 -4.71 -3.18 -1.80
CA LEU A 103 -3.47 -3.88 -2.09
C LEU A 103 -2.64 -3.14 -3.13
N VAL A 104 -3.26 -2.63 -4.20
CA VAL A 104 -2.56 -1.86 -5.25
C VAL A 104 -1.83 -0.65 -4.66
N ILE A 105 -2.48 0.10 -3.77
CA ILE A 105 -1.89 1.31 -3.17
C ILE A 105 -0.92 0.96 -2.02
N GLY A 106 -1.27 -0.04 -1.21
CA GLY A 106 -0.58 -0.40 0.02
C GLY A 106 0.58 -1.38 -0.16
N SER A 107 0.76 -1.96 -1.35
CA SER A 107 1.90 -2.83 -1.65
C SER A 107 3.17 -2.01 -1.84
N VAL A 108 4.27 -2.43 -1.21
CA VAL A 108 5.58 -1.79 -1.33
C VAL A 108 6.53 -2.68 -2.13
N GLU A 109 6.63 -3.96 -1.76
CA GLU A 109 7.53 -4.88 -2.43
C GLU A 109 6.94 -6.31 -2.41
N PRO A 110 6.55 -6.87 -3.57
CA PRO A 110 6.55 -6.23 -4.89
C PRO A 110 5.54 -5.09 -5.00
N GLU A 111 5.71 -4.18 -5.97
CA GLU A 111 4.62 -3.28 -6.36
C GLU A 111 3.46 -4.13 -6.94
N CYS A 112 2.21 -3.78 -6.61
CA CYS A 112 1.05 -4.56 -6.99
C CYS A 112 0.19 -3.82 -8.01
N SER A 113 0.00 -4.41 -9.20
CA SER A 113 -0.99 -3.95 -10.17
C SER A 113 -2.38 -4.50 -9.86
N HIS A 114 -3.44 -3.92 -10.42
CA HIS A 114 -4.80 -4.47 -10.31
C HIS A 114 -4.89 -5.90 -10.85
N GLN A 115 -4.19 -6.19 -11.95
CA GLN A 115 -4.13 -7.54 -12.53
C GLN A 115 -3.54 -8.55 -11.54
N LEU A 116 -2.44 -8.20 -10.86
CA LEU A 116 -1.82 -9.05 -9.85
C LEU A 116 -2.72 -9.24 -8.63
N ALA A 117 -3.34 -8.16 -8.14
CA ALA A 117 -4.26 -8.22 -7.00
C ALA A 117 -5.48 -9.10 -7.28
N VAL A 118 -6.05 -9.01 -8.48
CA VAL A 118 -7.14 -9.88 -8.95
C VAL A 118 -6.69 -11.34 -9.00
N LYS A 119 -5.49 -11.60 -9.57
CA LYS A 119 -5.00 -12.97 -9.66
C LYS A 119 -4.71 -13.57 -8.28
N LEU A 120 -4.21 -12.77 -7.34
CA LEU A 120 -4.06 -13.16 -5.95
C LEU A 120 -5.41 -13.46 -5.31
N ALA A 121 -6.42 -12.60 -5.49
CA ALA A 121 -7.75 -12.84 -4.93
C ALA A 121 -8.40 -14.13 -5.46
N GLU A 122 -8.11 -14.52 -6.70
CA GLU A 122 -8.59 -15.74 -7.33
C GLU A 122 -7.82 -16.99 -6.90
N ALA A 123 -6.48 -16.95 -6.96
CA ALA A 123 -5.63 -18.14 -6.80
C ALA A 123 -5.07 -18.34 -5.39
N PHE A 124 -4.89 -17.26 -4.63
CA PHE A 124 -4.28 -17.20 -3.30
C PHE A 124 -5.12 -16.30 -2.37
N PRO A 125 -6.42 -16.62 -2.16
CA PRO A 125 -7.35 -15.73 -1.48
C PRO A 125 -6.97 -15.49 -0.01
N ILE A 126 -6.31 -16.44 0.65
CA ILE A 126 -5.89 -16.30 2.05
C ILE A 126 -4.79 -15.23 2.15
N GLU A 127 -3.76 -15.30 1.31
CA GLU A 127 -2.66 -14.35 1.24
C GLU A 127 -3.17 -12.97 0.86
N PHE A 128 -4.06 -12.89 -0.14
CA PHE A 128 -4.72 -11.63 -0.50
C PHE A 128 -5.44 -10.99 0.69
N TRP A 129 -6.16 -11.80 1.48
CA TRP A 129 -6.86 -11.33 2.67
C TRP A 129 -5.91 -10.92 3.80
N GLU A 130 -4.84 -11.67 4.02
CA GLU A 130 -3.83 -11.35 5.04
C GLU A 130 -3.11 -10.04 4.73
N LEU A 131 -2.67 -9.85 3.49
CA LEU A 131 -2.00 -8.63 3.05
C LEU A 131 -2.90 -7.39 3.22
N THR A 132 -4.15 -7.47 2.75
CA THR A 132 -5.09 -6.36 2.86
C THR A 132 -5.54 -6.10 4.30
N THR A 133 -5.62 -7.15 5.13
CA THR A 133 -5.86 -7.00 6.57
C THR A 133 -4.69 -6.33 7.27
N LYS A 134 -3.45 -6.69 6.91
CA LYS A 134 -2.26 -6.02 7.44
C LYS A 134 -2.22 -4.54 7.06
N ILE A 135 -2.54 -4.18 5.81
CA ILE A 135 -2.65 -2.78 5.37
C ILE A 135 -3.69 -2.03 6.22
N THR A 136 -4.84 -2.66 6.50
CA THR A 136 -5.88 -2.08 7.37
C THR A 136 -5.35 -1.84 8.79
N GLN A 137 -4.65 -2.82 9.38
CA GLN A 137 -4.03 -2.69 10.70
C GLN A 137 -3.02 -1.55 10.75
N LEU A 138 -2.07 -1.50 9.81
CA LEU A 138 -1.06 -0.45 9.72
C LEU A 138 -1.68 0.93 9.53
N THR A 139 -2.76 1.03 8.76
CA THR A 139 -3.52 2.27 8.58
C THR A 139 -4.16 2.73 9.89
N GLY A 140 -4.74 1.79 10.67
CA GLY A 140 -5.32 2.08 11.98
C GLY A 140 -4.30 2.53 13.04
N LEU A 141 -3.05 2.09 12.94
CA LEU A 141 -1.95 2.53 13.80
C LEU A 141 -1.43 3.94 13.48
N GLY A 142 -1.84 4.49 12.33
CA GLY A 142 -1.34 5.75 11.81
C GLY A 142 0.14 5.72 11.46
N SER A 143 0.63 6.85 10.97
CA SER A 143 2.04 7.04 10.65
C SER A 143 2.89 7.21 11.92
N GLU A 144 4.14 6.80 11.85
CA GLU A 144 5.11 7.01 12.92
C GLU A 144 5.92 8.30 12.69
N PRO A 145 6.30 9.04 13.76
CA PRO A 145 7.20 10.17 13.62
C PRO A 145 8.54 9.71 13.03
N GLY A 146 8.87 10.23 11.85
CA GLY A 146 10.19 10.06 11.27
C GLY A 146 11.24 10.77 12.12
N LYS A 147 12.51 10.35 12.01
CA LYS A 147 13.62 11.11 12.62
C LYS A 147 13.51 12.58 12.16
N PRO A 148 13.50 13.56 13.08
CA PRO A 148 13.40 14.95 12.71
C PRO A 148 14.52 15.29 11.73
N LYS A 149 14.17 15.93 10.61
CA LYS A 149 15.14 16.41 9.64
C LYS A 149 16.05 17.39 10.38
N ARG A 150 17.31 17.01 10.62
CA ARG A 150 18.32 17.92 11.19
C ARG A 150 18.35 19.15 10.28
N SER A 151 17.99 20.32 10.81
CA SER A 151 18.10 21.57 10.08
C SER A 151 19.55 21.74 9.64
N SER A 152 19.80 21.61 8.34
CA SER A 152 21.11 21.83 7.75
C SER A 152 21.44 23.32 7.83
N GLY A 153 22.47 23.66 8.61
CA GLY A 153 23.22 24.90 8.44
C GLY A 153 22.95 26.01 9.46
N SER A 154 23.56 25.92 10.65
CA SER A 154 24.09 27.14 11.25
C SER A 154 25.43 27.42 10.57
N PRO A 155 25.65 28.60 9.98
CA PRO A 155 26.98 28.97 9.52
C PRO A 155 27.90 28.99 10.73
N ILE A 156 29.05 28.32 10.61
CA ILE A 156 30.16 28.46 11.54
C ILE A 156 30.46 29.96 11.64
N SER A 157 30.22 30.55 12.80
CA SER A 157 30.67 31.91 13.12
C SER A 157 32.18 31.93 12.98
N LYS A 158 32.70 32.64 11.97
CA LYS A 158 34.14 32.91 11.89
C LYS A 158 34.51 33.82 13.05
N SER A 159 35.35 33.32 13.95
CA SER A 159 36.01 34.12 14.98
C SER A 159 36.82 35.26 14.32
N PRO A 160 36.84 36.47 14.88
CA PRO A 160 37.61 37.56 14.30
C PRO A 160 39.10 37.27 14.42
N SER A 161 39.82 37.34 13.29
CA SER A 161 41.27 37.22 13.22
C SER A 161 41.92 38.39 13.94
N SER A 162 42.55 38.13 15.09
CA SER A 162 43.45 39.06 15.73
C SER A 162 44.84 38.91 15.13
N SER A 163 45.30 39.89 14.37
CA SER A 163 46.74 40.09 14.14
C SER A 163 47.00 41.58 13.99
N ALA A 164 47.43 42.16 15.11
CA ALA A 164 48.24 43.35 15.15
C ALA A 164 49.69 42.94 14.83
N THR A 165 50.35 43.59 13.87
CA THR A 165 51.67 44.22 14.01
C THR A 165 51.88 45.16 12.82
#